data_AF-A0A443J8T9-F1
#
_entry.id   AF-A0A443J8T9-F1
#
_cell.length_a   1.000
_cell.length_b   1.000
_cell.length_c   1.000
_cell.angle_alpha   90.00
_cell.angle_beta   90.00
_cell.angle_gamma   90.00
#
_symmetry.space_group_name_H-M   'P 1'
#
loop_
_entity.id
_entity.type
_entity.pdbx_description
1 polymer ?
#
loop_
_entity_poly.entity_id
_entity_poly.type
_entity_poly.pdbx_seq_one_letter_code
_entity_poly.pdbx_strand_id
1 'polypeptide(L)'
;MDLEYEKEQQRRLAILIEELKAGKIHFSSHLHAKMSASVDAIRIKPDGTVDLSTVDASVRSMAFMSSIMRDREDMKAEISIYEINKMFYDFLELNMGWLIKGAKERGMDAHEVGLALSSSAAYVENIIPSIRKCMEMLDDFWESLTAVCQYHLQDFDGLKAVFGGDLFPSYQQNIASSSGLYLDVIALNDPFSKSRHVFESGSYKQAVYIFAKHVINLMDYKELALCDEHMPLVAIVPPTKFDESNREWLGSMIRSDTTKHLSTAFGRTFNDIDEVEDFLKGAAEPEDLVKLIVRKEMILFDVEWEGDLLAQMKRAMANTDLRVASPTHAGRFLTGIIFGRMGQATDILQRSRDFGSIPLLDAPTSWRYFNFALAHQSTDNLAYDRKELHMVHGLQRAAATDAEWLGNIPPSALIEMRKQGAMPEIREMLSKGISEIAVANPDGFYRTADQVVANVQEAFDLHKQNIEALKKKRWKFLGHDIGGWLVTGSLEIGAAVLGTPAIGLGALVAQNAFDLPKLKDLPKRNRETKSALDYAKRSPIGLLFSHGPK
;
A
#
# COMPACT_ATOMS: atom_id res chain seq x y z
N MET A 1 15.69 6.48 44.97
CA MET A 1 15.00 6.58 43.68
C MET A 1 16.00 7.22 42.73
N ASP A 2 16.13 6.72 41.51
CA ASP A 2 17.12 7.22 40.56
C ASP A 2 16.81 8.69 40.19
N LEU A 3 17.82 9.56 40.17
CA LEU A 3 17.66 10.99 39.87
C LEU A 3 17.09 11.18 38.45
N GLU A 4 17.43 10.28 37.53
CA GLU A 4 16.93 10.28 36.16
C GLU A 4 15.43 9.92 36.11
N TYR A 5 15.02 8.92 36.89
CA TYR A 5 13.61 8.55 37.03
C TYR A 5 12.78 9.70 37.60
N GLU A 6 13.27 10.38 38.65
CA GLU A 6 12.54 11.53 39.22
C GLU A 6 12.39 12.67 38.22
N LYS A 7 13.44 13.01 37.46
CA LYS A 7 13.38 14.04 36.41
C LYS A 7 12.36 13.70 35.32
N GLU A 8 12.34 12.46 34.86
CA GLU A 8 11.39 12.03 33.83
C GLU A 8 9.95 12.06 34.36
N GLN A 9 9.71 11.68 35.62
CA GLN A 9 8.38 11.83 36.25
C GLN A 9 7.95 13.29 36.33
N GLN A 10 8.86 14.21 36.66
CA GLN A 10 8.56 15.64 36.66
C GLN A 10 8.17 16.15 35.27
N ARG A 11 8.92 15.75 34.22
CA ARG A 11 8.62 16.12 32.83
C ARG A 11 7.21 15.68 32.42
N ARG A 12 6.88 14.41 32.66
CA ARG A 12 5.57 13.82 32.33
C ARG A 12 4.42 14.55 33.02
N LEU A 13 4.60 14.89 34.30
CA LEU A 13 3.58 15.61 35.07
C LEU A 13 3.41 17.05 34.59
N ALA A 14 4.49 17.73 34.21
CA ALA A 14 4.42 19.05 33.61
C ALA A 14 3.60 19.02 32.30
N ILE A 15 3.85 18.05 31.42
CA ILE A 15 3.08 17.83 30.19
C ILE A 15 1.60 17.60 30.52
N LEU A 16 1.28 16.70 31.44
CA LEU A 16 -0.11 16.42 31.84
C LEU A 16 -0.83 17.69 32.32
N ILE A 17 -0.17 18.51 33.14
CA ILE A 17 -0.75 19.75 33.66
C ILE A 17 -1.01 20.75 32.53
N GLU A 18 -0.11 20.86 31.55
CA GLU A 18 -0.30 21.70 30.37
C GLU A 18 -1.50 21.22 29.53
N GLU A 19 -1.57 19.91 29.25
CA GLU A 19 -2.66 19.28 28.49
C GLU A 19 -4.03 19.47 29.16
N LEU A 20 -4.09 19.32 30.49
CA LEU A 20 -5.30 19.59 31.28
C LEU A 20 -5.71 21.06 31.22
N LYS A 21 -4.76 22.00 31.34
CA LYS A 21 -5.02 23.44 31.22
C LYS A 21 -5.49 23.84 29.82
N ALA A 22 -4.96 23.18 28.79
CA ALA A 22 -5.37 23.36 27.42
C ALA A 22 -6.73 22.72 27.11
N GLY A 23 -7.29 21.93 28.04
CA GLY A 23 -8.56 21.23 27.86
C GLY A 23 -8.49 20.07 26.88
N LYS A 24 -7.30 19.54 26.58
CA LYS A 24 -7.10 18.40 25.66
C LYS A 24 -7.43 17.04 26.30
N ILE A 25 -7.52 16.98 27.62
CA ILE A 25 -7.85 15.76 28.37
C ILE A 25 -9.28 15.83 28.90
N HIS A 26 -10.07 14.82 28.55
CA HIS A 26 -11.46 14.71 28.97
C HIS A 26 -11.69 13.44 29.79
N PHE A 27 -12.34 13.58 30.93
CA PHE A 27 -12.76 12.44 31.75
C PHE A 27 -14.19 12.05 31.43
N SER A 28 -14.43 10.75 31.29
CA SER A 28 -15.79 10.21 31.22
C SER A 28 -16.57 10.55 32.49
N SER A 29 -17.88 10.76 32.36
CA SER A 29 -18.74 11.23 33.46
C SER A 29 -18.64 10.38 34.74
N HIS A 30 -18.49 9.05 34.60
CA HIS A 30 -18.37 8.12 35.72
C HIS A 30 -16.98 8.13 36.40
N LEU A 31 -15.94 8.66 35.74
CA LEU A 31 -14.59 8.78 36.31
C LEU A 31 -14.26 10.20 36.78
N HIS A 32 -14.97 11.20 36.27
CA HIS A 32 -14.66 12.62 36.46
C HIS A 32 -14.36 12.98 37.92
N ALA A 33 -15.27 12.69 38.86
CA ALA A 33 -15.11 13.07 40.26
C ALA A 33 -13.83 12.48 40.89
N LYS A 34 -13.51 11.21 40.59
CA LYS A 34 -12.31 10.55 41.11
C LYS A 34 -11.05 11.14 40.50
N MET A 35 -11.03 11.29 39.17
CA MET A 35 -9.85 11.79 38.46
C MET A 35 -9.56 13.25 38.78
N SER A 36 -10.60 14.09 38.88
CA SER A 36 -10.44 15.48 39.33
C SER A 36 -9.87 15.56 40.74
N ALA A 37 -10.38 14.76 41.69
CA ALA A 37 -9.83 14.75 43.04
C ALA A 37 -8.34 14.35 43.08
N SER A 38 -7.93 13.37 42.27
CA SER A 38 -6.53 12.96 42.14
C SER A 38 -5.65 14.06 41.52
N VAL A 39 -6.16 14.79 40.53
CA VAL A 39 -5.45 15.93 39.91
C VAL A 39 -5.35 17.12 40.88
N ASP A 40 -6.43 17.44 41.59
CA ASP A 40 -6.47 18.55 42.56
C ASP A 40 -5.57 18.31 43.78
N ALA A 41 -5.24 17.05 44.06
CA ALA A 41 -4.32 16.68 45.14
C ALA A 41 -2.85 16.99 44.83
N ILE A 42 -2.50 17.24 43.57
CA ILE A 42 -1.12 17.52 43.14
C ILE A 42 -0.64 18.84 43.76
N ARG A 43 0.49 18.80 44.47
CA ARG A 43 1.12 19.99 45.06
C ARG A 43 2.39 20.38 44.31
N ILE A 44 2.69 21.66 44.30
CA ILE A 44 3.93 22.23 43.74
C ILE A 44 4.85 22.62 44.90
N LYS A 45 6.12 22.23 44.81
CA LYS A 45 7.18 22.58 45.76
C LYS A 45 7.63 24.04 45.57
N PRO A 46 8.35 24.64 46.54
CA PRO A 46 8.85 26.01 46.43
C PRO A 46 9.77 26.26 45.22
N ASP A 47 10.42 25.22 44.71
CA ASP A 47 11.29 25.27 43.52
C ASP A 47 10.52 25.22 42.18
N GLY A 48 9.18 25.14 42.23
CA GLY A 48 8.31 25.06 41.05
C GLY A 48 8.10 23.63 40.51
N THR A 49 8.74 22.61 41.10
CA THR A 49 8.56 21.20 40.70
C THR A 49 7.35 20.56 41.39
N VAL A 50 6.82 19.47 40.84
CA VAL A 50 5.71 18.74 41.44
C VAL A 50 6.18 17.95 42.67
N ASP A 51 5.41 17.97 43.75
CA ASP A 51 5.62 17.06 44.88
C ASP A 51 5.15 15.64 44.52
N LEU A 52 6.09 14.80 44.07
CA LEU A 52 5.82 13.42 43.67
C LEU A 52 5.14 12.59 44.77
N SER A 53 5.25 12.95 46.05
CA SER A 53 4.58 12.25 47.15
C SER A 53 3.06 12.46 47.16
N THR A 54 2.58 13.50 46.48
CA THR A 54 1.17 13.87 46.36
C THR A 54 0.51 13.30 45.11
N VAL A 55 1.29 12.63 44.25
CA VAL A 55 0.84 12.12 42.95
C VAL A 55 0.54 10.63 43.04
N ASP A 56 -0.73 10.28 42.89
CA ASP A 56 -1.17 8.89 42.90
C ASP A 56 -0.87 8.15 41.57
N ALA A 57 -1.12 6.84 41.57
CA ALA A 57 -0.85 5.98 40.41
C ALA A 57 -1.69 6.35 39.18
N SER A 58 -2.91 6.86 39.36
CA SER A 58 -3.80 7.21 38.24
C SER A 58 -3.24 8.44 37.51
N VAL A 59 -2.80 9.45 38.25
CA VAL A 59 -2.13 10.64 37.67
C VAL A 59 -0.82 10.25 36.99
N ARG A 60 -0.01 9.37 37.59
CA ARG A 60 1.23 8.89 36.96
C ARG A 60 0.98 8.18 35.63
N SER A 61 -0.03 7.30 35.57
CA SER A 61 -0.41 6.61 34.34
C SER A 61 -0.92 7.59 33.27
N MET A 62 -1.72 8.59 33.65
CA MET A 62 -2.15 9.64 32.72
C MET A 62 -0.99 10.49 32.23
N ALA A 63 -0.06 10.85 33.12
CA ALA A 63 1.12 11.63 32.78
C ALA A 63 2.02 10.88 31.79
N PHE A 64 2.18 9.57 32.00
CA PHE A 64 2.88 8.71 31.05
C PHE A 64 2.22 8.66 29.68
N MET A 65 0.90 8.49 29.61
CA MET A 65 0.20 8.47 28.33
C MET A 65 0.25 9.85 27.64
N SER A 66 0.09 10.93 28.41
CA SER A 66 0.15 12.30 27.89
C SER A 66 1.53 12.63 27.33
N SER A 67 2.61 12.19 27.99
CA SER A 67 3.95 12.36 27.45
C SER A 67 4.17 11.56 26.18
N ILE A 68 3.69 10.30 26.09
CA ILE A 68 3.78 9.52 24.85
C ILE A 68 3.09 10.25 23.69
N MET A 69 1.87 10.76 23.91
CA MET A 69 1.15 11.49 22.88
C MET A 69 1.84 12.80 22.48
N ARG A 70 2.36 13.54 23.46
CA ARG A 70 3.09 14.78 23.21
C ARG A 70 4.41 14.52 22.46
N ASP A 71 5.22 13.59 22.94
CA ASP A 71 6.49 13.21 22.30
C ASP A 71 6.25 12.76 20.85
N ARG A 72 5.17 12.02 20.62
CA ARG A 72 4.73 11.60 19.27
C ARG A 72 4.33 12.77 18.38
N GLU A 73 3.59 13.75 18.89
CA GLU A 73 3.26 14.98 18.16
C GLU A 73 4.52 15.78 17.82
N ASP A 74 5.42 15.95 18.79
CA ASP A 74 6.66 16.71 18.65
C ASP A 74 7.58 16.06 17.61
N MET A 75 7.79 14.73 17.66
CA MET A 75 8.58 14.00 16.66
C MET A 75 8.03 14.15 15.23
N LYS A 76 6.70 14.07 15.05
CA LYS A 76 6.06 14.26 13.74
C LYS A 76 6.18 15.71 13.24
N ALA A 77 6.26 16.67 14.14
CA ALA A 77 6.47 18.08 13.80
C ALA A 77 7.92 18.40 13.42
N GLU A 78 8.89 17.64 13.95
CA GLU A 78 10.32 17.78 13.61
C GLU A 78 10.65 17.29 12.20
N ILE A 79 10.04 16.20 11.75
CA ILE A 79 10.29 15.64 10.42
C ILE A 79 9.03 14.99 9.84
N SER A 80 8.66 15.41 8.62
CA SER A 80 7.54 14.84 7.89
C SER A 80 7.87 13.49 7.26
N ILE A 81 6.85 12.67 6.99
CA ILE A 81 7.04 11.42 6.25
C ILE A 81 7.57 11.66 4.82
N TYR A 82 7.23 12.79 4.21
CA TYR A 82 7.77 13.22 2.92
C TYR A 82 9.29 13.44 3.00
N GLU A 83 9.77 14.16 4.02
CA GLU A 83 11.21 14.39 4.21
C GLU A 83 11.99 13.11 4.47
N ILE A 84 11.43 12.19 5.28
CA ILE A 84 12.02 10.85 5.49
C ILE A 84 12.18 10.12 4.15
N ASN A 85 11.11 10.09 3.33
CA ASN A 85 11.14 9.45 2.02
C ASN A 85 12.14 10.15 1.09
N LYS A 86 12.17 11.48 1.07
CA LYS A 86 13.12 12.26 0.28
C LYS A 86 14.56 11.94 0.66
N MET A 87 14.89 11.91 1.96
CA MET A 87 16.21 11.54 2.45
C MET A 87 16.60 10.12 2.01
N PHE A 88 15.67 9.18 2.07
CA PHE A 88 15.89 7.81 1.61
C PHE A 88 16.19 7.73 0.11
N TYR A 89 15.40 8.41 -0.74
CA TYR A 89 15.68 8.44 -2.19
C TYR A 89 16.96 9.21 -2.53
N ASP A 90 17.24 10.33 -1.87
CA ASP A 90 18.48 11.10 -2.06
C ASP A 90 19.70 10.26 -1.70
N PHE A 91 19.62 9.47 -0.62
CA PHE A 91 20.66 8.50 -0.25
C PHE A 91 20.90 7.47 -1.37
N LEU A 92 19.84 6.92 -1.95
CA LEU A 92 19.97 5.95 -3.05
C LEU A 92 20.54 6.57 -4.31
N GLU A 93 20.13 7.79 -4.68
CA GLU A 93 20.68 8.48 -5.83
C GLU A 93 22.15 8.83 -5.65
N LEU A 94 22.54 9.26 -4.44
CA LEU A 94 23.93 9.59 -4.13
C LEU A 94 24.84 8.35 -4.22
N ASN A 95 24.38 7.21 -3.69
CA ASN A 95 25.20 6.00 -3.59
C ASN A 95 25.09 5.10 -4.82
N MET A 96 23.95 5.12 -5.53
CA MET A 96 23.58 4.15 -6.57
C MET A 96 23.05 4.82 -7.85
N GLY A 97 23.11 6.14 -7.97
CA GLY A 97 22.63 6.88 -9.15
C GLY A 97 23.29 6.47 -10.47
N TRP A 98 24.53 5.96 -10.41
CA TRP A 98 25.23 5.40 -11.57
C TRP A 98 24.52 4.16 -12.14
N LEU A 99 23.91 3.34 -11.27
CA LEU A 99 23.18 2.12 -11.63
C LEU A 99 21.84 2.50 -12.26
N ILE A 100 21.12 3.44 -11.63
CA ILE A 100 19.84 3.99 -12.11
C ILE A 100 20.00 4.62 -13.50
N LYS A 101 21.01 5.49 -13.66
CA LYS A 101 21.32 6.13 -14.94
C LYS A 101 21.67 5.10 -16.01
N GLY A 102 22.53 4.13 -15.67
CA GLY A 102 22.96 3.08 -16.60
C GLY A 102 21.84 2.14 -17.04
N ALA A 103 20.84 1.89 -16.19
CA ALA A 103 19.65 1.13 -16.56
C ALA A 103 18.78 1.91 -17.54
N LYS A 104 18.49 3.18 -17.23
CA LYS A 104 17.68 4.07 -18.07
C LYS A 104 18.28 4.28 -19.47
N GLU A 105 19.59 4.51 -19.56
CA GLU A 105 20.29 4.69 -20.84
C GLU A 105 20.23 3.45 -21.75
N ARG A 106 20.07 2.26 -21.15
CA ARG A 106 20.01 0.98 -21.88
C ARG A 106 18.59 0.44 -22.03
N GLY A 107 17.59 1.12 -21.47
CA GLY A 107 16.19 0.67 -21.46
C GLY A 107 15.99 -0.67 -20.75
N MET A 108 16.81 -0.97 -19.74
CA MET A 108 16.76 -2.25 -19.02
C MET A 108 15.80 -2.18 -17.83
N ASP A 109 15.03 -3.25 -17.62
CA ASP A 109 14.20 -3.40 -16.43
C ASP A 109 14.99 -3.88 -15.19
N ALA A 110 14.33 -3.93 -14.03
CA ALA A 110 14.96 -4.33 -12.78
C ALA A 110 15.54 -5.75 -12.80
N HIS A 111 14.87 -6.69 -13.49
CA HIS A 111 15.32 -8.07 -13.61
C HIS A 111 16.55 -8.19 -14.51
N GLU A 112 16.52 -7.54 -15.67
CA GLU A 112 17.62 -7.50 -16.63
C GLU A 112 18.87 -6.89 -16.02
N VAL A 113 18.74 -5.79 -15.26
CA VAL A 113 19.86 -5.16 -14.55
C VAL A 113 20.44 -6.09 -13.49
N GLY A 114 19.57 -6.73 -12.69
CA GLY A 114 19.98 -7.72 -11.71
C GLY A 114 20.76 -8.87 -12.34
N LEU A 115 20.28 -9.42 -13.46
CA LEU A 115 20.95 -10.50 -14.19
C LEU A 115 22.30 -10.04 -14.75
N ALA A 116 22.35 -8.89 -15.42
CA ALA A 116 23.58 -8.38 -16.03
C ALA A 116 24.70 -8.18 -15.01
N LEU A 117 24.41 -7.59 -13.85
CA LEU A 117 25.40 -7.32 -12.82
C LEU A 117 25.83 -8.59 -12.06
N SER A 118 24.88 -9.47 -11.74
CA SER A 118 25.18 -10.71 -11.00
C SER A 118 25.91 -11.76 -11.83
N SER A 119 25.96 -11.63 -13.16
CA SER A 119 26.59 -12.61 -14.05
C SER A 119 28.11 -12.45 -14.16
N SER A 120 28.68 -11.31 -13.73
CA SER A 120 30.13 -11.05 -13.74
C SER A 120 30.74 -11.32 -12.37
N ALA A 121 31.50 -12.40 -12.24
CA ALA A 121 32.15 -12.78 -10.97
C ALA A 121 33.05 -11.66 -10.41
N ALA A 122 33.85 -11.02 -11.28
CA ALA A 122 34.71 -9.91 -10.87
C ALA A 122 33.91 -8.70 -10.38
N TYR A 123 32.78 -8.40 -11.01
CA TYR A 123 31.90 -7.31 -10.55
C TYR A 123 31.25 -7.67 -9.20
N VAL A 124 30.78 -8.91 -9.05
CA VAL A 124 30.17 -9.41 -7.83
C VAL A 124 31.12 -9.29 -6.65
N GLU A 125 32.38 -9.70 -6.79
CA GLU A 125 33.37 -9.58 -5.70
C GLU A 125 33.63 -8.12 -5.31
N ASN A 126 33.69 -7.22 -6.29
CA ASN A 126 34.00 -5.81 -6.05
C ASN A 126 32.86 -5.02 -5.37
N ILE A 127 31.60 -5.36 -5.67
CA ILE A 127 30.45 -4.57 -5.20
C ILE A 127 29.95 -4.99 -3.81
N ILE A 128 30.25 -6.22 -3.35
CA ILE A 128 29.77 -6.75 -2.07
C ILE A 128 30.16 -5.88 -0.85
N PRO A 129 31.41 -5.37 -0.72
CA PRO A 129 31.76 -4.47 0.38
C PRO A 129 30.90 -3.20 0.39
N SER A 130 30.59 -2.63 -0.79
CA SER A 130 29.70 -1.47 -0.92
C SER A 130 28.26 -1.80 -0.54
N ILE A 131 27.76 -2.99 -0.90
CA ILE A 131 26.43 -3.46 -0.46
C ILE A 131 26.37 -3.54 1.06
N ARG A 132 27.38 -4.14 1.71
CA ARG A 132 27.42 -4.25 3.19
C ARG A 132 27.42 -2.89 3.87
N LYS A 133 28.28 -1.98 3.41
CA LYS A 133 28.30 -0.59 3.92
C LYS A 133 26.97 0.13 3.70
N CYS A 134 26.31 -0.11 2.57
CA CYS A 134 24.98 0.42 2.32
C CYS A 134 23.97 -0.09 3.35
N MET A 135 24.01 -1.37 3.71
CA MET A 135 23.11 -1.94 4.73
C MET A 135 23.38 -1.34 6.12
N GLU A 136 24.64 -1.11 6.49
CA GLU A 136 25.00 -0.45 7.75
C GLU A 136 24.43 0.98 7.81
N MET A 137 24.58 1.77 6.74
CA MET A 137 24.03 3.13 6.68
C MET A 137 22.49 3.15 6.72
N LEU A 138 21.84 2.13 6.15
CA LEU A 138 20.38 1.98 6.23
C LEU A 138 19.91 1.59 7.63
N ASP A 139 20.71 0.83 8.39
CA ASP A 139 20.41 0.54 9.81
C ASP A 139 20.41 1.82 10.63
N ASP A 140 21.47 2.62 10.54
CA ASP A 140 21.57 3.89 11.27
C ASP A 140 20.41 4.84 10.91
N PHE A 141 20.03 4.87 9.63
CA PHE A 141 18.91 5.65 9.12
C PHE A 141 17.58 5.20 9.74
N TRP A 142 17.28 3.90 9.72
CA TRP A 142 16.02 3.40 10.25
C TRP A 142 15.98 3.33 11.77
N GLU A 143 17.09 3.09 12.46
CA GLU A 143 17.18 3.15 13.92
C GLU A 143 16.75 4.53 14.43
N SER A 144 17.16 5.59 13.72
CA SER A 144 16.83 6.98 14.10
C SER A 144 15.39 7.39 13.74
N LEU A 145 14.81 6.82 12.67
CA LEU A 145 13.56 7.33 12.07
C LEU A 145 12.36 6.38 12.18
N THR A 146 12.54 5.15 12.67
CA THR A 146 11.47 4.15 12.69
C THR A 146 10.24 4.63 13.47
N ALA A 147 10.43 5.16 14.68
CA ALA A 147 9.32 5.58 15.52
C ALA A 147 8.48 6.69 14.86
N VAL A 148 9.11 7.77 14.39
CA VAL A 148 8.40 8.88 13.73
C VAL A 148 7.72 8.44 12.43
N CYS A 149 8.35 7.58 11.64
CA CYS A 149 7.76 7.02 10.42
C CYS A 149 6.48 6.22 10.72
N GLN A 150 6.53 5.38 11.76
CA GLN A 150 5.36 4.62 12.22
C GLN A 150 4.25 5.54 12.73
N TYR A 151 4.58 6.57 13.49
CA TYR A 151 3.60 7.52 14.04
C TYR A 151 2.83 8.26 12.96
N HIS A 152 3.51 8.70 11.89
CA HIS A 152 2.84 9.33 10.74
C HIS A 152 1.78 8.42 10.12
N LEU A 153 2.07 7.13 9.94
CA LEU A 153 1.11 6.18 9.36
C LEU A 153 0.01 5.76 10.32
N GLN A 154 0.34 5.56 11.59
CA GLN A 154 -0.62 5.18 12.60
C GLN A 154 -1.67 6.27 12.82
N ASP A 155 -1.25 7.55 12.88
CA ASP A 155 -2.16 8.69 13.12
C ASP A 155 -2.82 9.23 11.86
N PHE A 156 -2.41 8.78 10.67
CA PHE A 156 -3.04 9.25 9.44
C PHE A 156 -4.47 8.75 9.34
N ASP A 157 -5.40 9.70 9.25
CA ASP A 157 -6.84 9.46 9.08
C ASP A 157 -7.17 9.34 7.59
N GLY A 158 -6.94 8.14 7.06
CA GLY A 158 -7.20 7.79 5.66
C GLY A 158 -7.06 6.29 5.40
N LEU A 159 -7.44 5.86 4.19
CA LEU A 159 -7.34 4.47 3.78
C LEU A 159 -5.87 4.11 3.51
N LYS A 160 -5.32 3.29 4.39
CA LYS A 160 -3.94 2.82 4.35
C LYS A 160 -3.90 1.39 3.87
N ALA A 161 -2.90 1.04 3.07
CA ALA A 161 -2.51 -0.36 2.91
C ALA A 161 -1.03 -0.56 3.20
N VAL A 162 -0.67 -1.78 3.59
CA VAL A 162 0.72 -2.19 3.75
C VAL A 162 1.01 -3.36 2.83
N PHE A 163 2.08 -3.22 2.04
CA PHE A 163 2.53 -4.28 1.16
C PHE A 163 3.28 -5.37 1.93
N GLY A 164 3.02 -6.62 1.56
CA GLY A 164 3.77 -7.77 2.05
C GLY A 164 3.65 -8.98 1.13
N GLY A 165 3.95 -10.17 1.66
CA GLY A 165 3.90 -11.43 0.90
C GLY A 165 5.06 -11.67 -0.06
N ASP A 166 5.83 -10.64 -0.40
CA ASP A 166 7.12 -10.75 -1.09
C ASP A 166 8.14 -9.75 -0.50
N LEU A 167 9.38 -9.73 -1.00
CA LEU A 167 10.44 -8.81 -0.59
C LEU A 167 10.13 -7.36 -0.98
N PHE A 168 9.47 -7.16 -2.12
CA PHE A 168 9.03 -5.87 -2.66
C PHE A 168 8.00 -6.14 -3.78
N PRO A 169 7.14 -5.17 -4.17
CA PRO A 169 6.20 -5.37 -5.28
C PRO A 169 6.87 -5.85 -6.57
N SER A 170 6.08 -6.51 -7.43
CA SER A 170 6.56 -6.94 -8.74
C SER A 170 7.15 -5.78 -9.56
N TYR A 171 8.25 -6.04 -10.27
CA TYR A 171 8.86 -5.06 -11.19
C TYR A 171 8.09 -4.95 -12.52
N GLN A 172 7.17 -5.88 -12.79
CA GLN A 172 6.39 -5.91 -14.03
C GLN A 172 5.21 -4.95 -13.98
N GLN A 173 4.73 -4.64 -12.77
CA GLN A 173 3.54 -3.84 -12.57
C GLN A 173 3.66 -3.01 -11.29
N ASN A 174 3.45 -1.71 -11.40
CA ASN A 174 3.42 -0.85 -10.24
C ASN A 174 2.13 -1.08 -9.45
N ILE A 175 2.25 -1.63 -8.24
CA ILE A 175 1.10 -1.95 -7.39
C ILE A 175 0.20 -0.75 -7.05
N ALA A 176 0.74 0.47 -7.12
CA ALA A 176 -0.03 1.70 -6.90
C ALA A 176 -0.91 2.06 -8.09
N SER A 177 -0.62 1.58 -9.31
CA SER A 177 -1.42 1.88 -10.51
C SER A 177 -2.90 1.52 -10.32
N SER A 178 -3.20 0.35 -9.78
CA SER A 178 -4.58 -0.06 -9.50
C SER A 178 -5.02 0.32 -8.09
N SER A 179 -4.20 0.00 -7.08
CA SER A 179 -4.57 0.15 -5.67
C SER A 179 -4.63 1.62 -5.24
N GLY A 180 -3.84 2.48 -5.87
CA GLY A 180 -3.81 3.92 -5.61
C GLY A 180 -5.05 4.68 -6.08
N LEU A 181 -5.96 4.04 -6.83
CA LEU A 181 -7.30 4.58 -7.12
C LEU A 181 -8.23 4.53 -5.90
N TYR A 182 -7.94 3.65 -4.95
CA TYR A 182 -8.77 3.41 -3.77
C TYR A 182 -8.12 3.92 -2.50
N LEU A 183 -6.82 3.66 -2.36
CA LEU A 183 -6.04 3.92 -1.15
C LEU A 183 -5.50 5.34 -1.12
N ASP A 184 -5.44 5.92 0.07
CA ASP A 184 -4.84 7.24 0.31
C ASP A 184 -3.32 7.12 0.49
N VAL A 185 -2.83 6.00 1.04
CA VAL A 185 -1.39 5.71 1.12
C VAL A 185 -1.11 4.21 1.09
N ILE A 186 -0.04 3.84 0.38
CA ILE A 186 0.50 2.48 0.31
C ILE A 186 1.87 2.47 0.99
N ALA A 187 1.97 1.80 2.14
CA ALA A 187 3.23 1.59 2.84
C ALA A 187 3.99 0.42 2.21
N LEU A 188 5.16 0.70 1.65
CA LEU A 188 6.08 -0.30 1.11
C LEU A 188 7.28 -0.45 2.04
N ASN A 189 7.60 -1.68 2.42
CA ASN A 189 8.81 -1.92 3.21
C ASN A 189 10.05 -1.53 2.41
N ASP A 190 11.05 -0.97 3.09
CA ASP A 190 12.39 -0.86 2.57
C ASP A 190 12.86 -2.25 2.08
N PRO A 191 13.03 -2.44 0.75
CA PRO A 191 13.33 -3.74 0.19
C PRO A 191 14.70 -4.25 0.61
N PHE A 192 15.63 -3.35 0.94
CA PHE A 192 16.98 -3.72 1.37
C PHE A 192 16.95 -4.32 2.78
N SER A 193 16.39 -3.60 3.75
CA SER A 193 16.25 -4.09 5.11
C SER A 193 15.38 -5.36 5.18
N LYS A 194 14.30 -5.44 4.38
CA LYS A 194 13.47 -6.65 4.26
C LYS A 194 14.27 -7.84 3.73
N SER A 195 15.17 -7.61 2.78
CA SER A 195 16.02 -8.62 2.13
C SER A 195 17.34 -8.90 2.85
N ARG A 196 17.54 -8.37 4.07
CA ARG A 196 18.78 -8.54 4.86
C ARG A 196 19.32 -9.96 4.91
N HIS A 197 18.44 -10.94 5.11
CA HIS A 197 18.79 -12.37 5.13
C HIS A 197 19.46 -12.84 3.83
N VAL A 198 19.11 -12.26 2.67
CA VAL A 198 19.76 -12.54 1.38
C VAL A 198 21.18 -11.97 1.35
N PHE A 199 21.40 -10.79 1.92
CA PHE A 199 22.72 -10.14 1.92
C PHE A 199 23.69 -10.75 2.93
N GLU A 200 23.18 -11.18 4.09
CA GLU A 200 23.99 -11.78 5.15
C GLU A 200 24.29 -13.25 4.89
N SER A 201 23.28 -14.00 4.46
CA SER A 201 23.38 -15.44 4.34
C SER A 201 23.41 -15.93 2.90
N GLY A 202 22.85 -15.19 1.93
CA GLY A 202 22.74 -15.61 0.53
C GLY A 202 24.07 -15.75 -0.22
N SER A 203 24.02 -16.22 -1.47
CA SER A 203 25.23 -16.22 -2.31
C SER A 203 25.53 -14.78 -2.73
N TYR A 204 26.81 -14.45 -2.95
CA TYR A 204 27.16 -13.11 -3.42
C TYR A 204 26.49 -12.76 -4.76
N LYS A 205 26.34 -13.75 -5.65
CA LYS A 205 25.57 -13.59 -6.89
C LYS A 205 24.13 -13.16 -6.62
N GLN A 206 23.44 -13.85 -5.71
CA GLN A 206 22.06 -13.56 -5.34
C GLN A 206 21.93 -12.22 -4.62
N ALA A 207 22.87 -11.89 -3.73
CA ALA A 207 22.93 -10.60 -3.06
C ALA A 207 23.03 -9.45 -4.07
N VAL A 208 23.92 -9.55 -5.06
CA VAL A 208 24.07 -8.53 -6.12
C VAL A 208 22.82 -8.45 -7.00
N TYR A 209 22.25 -9.60 -7.38
CA TYR A 209 21.02 -9.65 -8.16
C TYR A 209 19.86 -8.93 -7.46
N ILE A 210 19.58 -9.31 -6.20
CA ILE A 210 18.49 -8.72 -5.42
C ILE A 210 18.74 -7.24 -5.13
N PHE A 211 19.97 -6.88 -4.77
CA PHE A 211 20.33 -5.49 -4.51
C PHE A 211 20.06 -4.60 -5.74
N ALA A 212 20.58 -5.00 -6.90
CA ALA A 212 20.40 -4.24 -8.13
C ALA A 212 18.94 -4.18 -8.60
N LYS A 213 18.21 -5.31 -8.51
CA LYS A 213 16.78 -5.38 -8.81
C LYS A 213 16.00 -4.38 -7.94
N HIS A 214 16.26 -4.37 -6.63
CA HIS A 214 15.56 -3.48 -5.69
C HIS A 214 15.87 -2.01 -5.94
N VAL A 215 17.12 -1.65 -6.24
CA VAL A 215 17.48 -0.26 -6.61
C VAL A 215 16.63 0.23 -7.78
N ILE A 216 16.52 -0.56 -8.85
CA ILE A 216 15.77 -0.13 -10.04
C ILE A 216 14.27 -0.10 -9.78
N ASN A 217 13.71 -1.19 -9.24
CA ASN A 217 12.27 -1.32 -8.99
C ASN A 217 11.74 -0.22 -8.05
N LEU A 218 12.52 0.14 -7.04
CA LEU A 218 12.14 1.20 -6.09
C LEU A 218 12.01 2.58 -6.77
N MET A 219 12.77 2.85 -7.83
CA MET A 219 12.70 4.15 -8.53
C MET A 219 11.36 4.38 -9.22
N ASP A 220 10.62 3.32 -9.56
CA ASP A 220 9.27 3.42 -10.13
C ASP A 220 8.24 4.01 -9.14
N TYR A 221 8.60 4.08 -7.86
CA TYR A 221 7.78 4.63 -6.78
C TYR A 221 8.20 6.03 -6.35
N LYS A 222 9.33 6.57 -6.84
CA LYS A 222 9.88 7.85 -6.37
C LYS A 222 8.89 9.01 -6.53
N GLU A 223 8.25 9.13 -7.69
CA GLU A 223 7.29 10.23 -7.94
C GLU A 223 6.09 10.14 -7.00
N LEU A 224 5.61 8.93 -6.69
CA LEU A 224 4.49 8.70 -5.77
C LEU A 224 4.87 8.96 -4.31
N ALA A 225 6.12 8.68 -3.95
CA ALA A 225 6.64 8.92 -2.61
C ALA A 225 6.96 10.39 -2.33
N LEU A 226 7.12 11.19 -3.39
CA LEU A 226 7.46 12.61 -3.33
C LEU A 226 6.35 13.52 -3.89
N CYS A 227 5.11 13.02 -3.99
CA CYS A 227 4.02 13.76 -4.64
C CYS A 227 3.30 14.79 -3.76
N ASP A 228 3.40 14.64 -2.43
CA ASP A 228 2.61 15.37 -1.44
C ASP A 228 3.44 15.52 -0.15
N GLU A 229 3.55 16.75 0.34
CA GLU A 229 4.36 17.09 1.53
C GLU A 229 3.68 16.67 2.85
N HIS A 230 2.35 16.45 2.85
CA HIS A 230 1.62 15.99 4.03
C HIS A 230 1.61 14.46 4.13
N MET A 231 1.06 13.79 3.12
CA MET A 231 1.04 12.32 3.05
C MET A 231 1.15 11.86 1.60
N PRO A 232 2.24 11.20 1.19
CA PRO A 232 2.40 10.72 -0.18
C PRO A 232 1.45 9.56 -0.51
N LEU A 233 1.28 9.27 -1.81
CA LEU A 233 0.53 8.08 -2.26
C LEU A 233 1.25 6.78 -1.87
N VAL A 234 2.58 6.82 -1.79
CA VAL A 234 3.42 5.69 -1.40
C VAL A 234 4.37 6.15 -0.30
N ALA A 235 4.52 5.37 0.76
CA ALA A 235 5.50 5.66 1.79
C ALA A 235 6.46 4.47 1.95
N ILE A 236 7.76 4.71 1.83
CA ILE A 236 8.78 3.72 2.17
C ILE A 236 8.94 3.71 3.69
N VAL A 237 8.85 2.51 4.26
CA VAL A 237 8.82 2.30 5.72
C VAL A 237 9.81 1.22 6.15
N PRO A 238 10.30 1.25 7.38
CA PRO A 238 11.17 0.19 7.88
C PRO A 238 10.41 -1.15 8.00
N PRO A 239 11.07 -2.29 7.80
CA PRO A 239 10.52 -3.61 8.14
C PRO A 239 10.34 -3.77 9.66
N THR A 240 9.57 -4.78 10.07
CA THR A 240 9.16 -5.05 11.46
C THR A 240 10.31 -5.43 12.41
N LYS A 241 11.53 -5.61 11.89
CA LYS A 241 12.66 -6.17 12.62
C LYS A 241 13.39 -5.20 13.56
N PHE A 242 13.05 -3.90 13.53
CA PHE A 242 13.73 -2.87 14.33
C PHE A 242 13.23 -2.77 15.79
N ASP A 243 12.41 -3.71 16.27
CA ASP A 243 12.01 -3.86 17.68
C ASP A 243 12.25 -5.30 18.15
N GLU A 244 13.22 -5.49 19.06
CA GLU A 244 13.60 -6.81 19.57
C GLU A 244 12.46 -7.53 20.32
N SER A 245 11.66 -6.78 21.08
CA SER A 245 10.53 -7.33 21.83
C SER A 245 9.43 -7.84 20.89
N ASN A 246 9.20 -7.09 19.79
CA ASN A 246 8.30 -7.53 18.72
C ASN A 246 8.82 -8.77 17.99
N ARG A 247 10.15 -8.95 17.88
CA ARG A 247 10.73 -10.10 17.17
C ARG A 247 10.43 -11.43 17.86
N GLU A 248 10.58 -11.50 19.17
CA GLU A 248 10.30 -12.73 19.94
C GLU A 248 8.81 -13.07 19.93
N TRP A 249 7.99 -12.06 20.17
CA TRP A 249 6.54 -12.21 20.15
C TRP A 249 6.02 -12.64 18.78
N LEU A 250 6.46 -11.98 17.70
CA LEU A 250 6.14 -12.36 16.32
C LEU A 250 6.61 -13.78 16.02
N GLY A 251 7.82 -14.15 16.43
CA GLY A 251 8.34 -15.51 16.28
C GLY A 251 7.47 -16.56 16.98
N SER A 252 6.89 -16.24 18.13
CA SER A 252 5.96 -17.14 18.84
C SER A 252 4.65 -17.35 18.08
N MET A 253 4.10 -16.29 17.48
CA MET A 253 2.88 -16.37 16.65
C MET A 253 3.14 -17.20 15.39
N ILE A 254 4.26 -16.96 14.71
CA ILE A 254 4.62 -17.71 13.49
C ILE A 254 4.76 -19.20 13.79
N ARG A 255 5.40 -19.57 14.91
CA ARG A 255 5.48 -20.98 15.35
C ARG A 255 4.09 -21.56 15.55
N SER A 256 3.22 -20.86 16.28
CA SER A 256 1.84 -21.33 16.53
C SER A 256 1.06 -21.54 15.24
N ASP A 257 1.07 -20.58 14.33
CA ASP A 257 0.34 -20.65 13.06
C ASP A 257 0.92 -21.73 12.13
N THR A 258 2.25 -21.90 12.12
CA THR A 258 2.92 -22.99 11.39
C THR A 258 2.50 -24.36 11.93
N THR A 259 2.45 -24.54 13.26
CA THR A 259 2.00 -25.78 13.89
C THR A 259 0.54 -26.08 13.56
N LYS A 260 -0.36 -25.10 13.59
CA LYS A 260 -1.77 -25.27 13.21
C LYS A 260 -1.93 -25.63 11.72
N HIS A 261 -1.17 -24.96 10.86
CA HIS A 261 -1.18 -25.21 9.42
C HIS A 261 -0.73 -26.64 9.11
N LEU A 262 0.41 -27.05 9.67
CA LEU A 262 0.94 -28.40 9.50
C LEU A 262 0.07 -29.47 10.16
N SER A 263 -0.54 -29.18 11.31
CA SER A 263 -1.54 -30.07 11.92
C SER A 263 -2.69 -30.37 10.96
N THR A 264 -3.18 -29.33 10.29
CA THR A 264 -4.26 -29.44 9.30
C THR A 264 -3.80 -30.19 8.05
N ALA A 265 -2.60 -29.90 7.55
CA ALA A 265 -2.02 -30.56 6.37
C ALA A 265 -1.82 -32.08 6.57
N PHE A 266 -1.38 -32.48 7.76
CA PHE A 266 -1.13 -33.88 8.11
C PHE A 266 -2.33 -34.60 8.73
N GLY A 267 -3.44 -33.88 9.00
CA GLY A 267 -4.61 -34.46 9.67
C GLY A 267 -4.32 -34.98 11.08
N ARG A 268 -3.36 -34.35 11.77
CA ARG A 268 -2.88 -34.74 13.10
C ARG A 268 -2.72 -33.50 13.97
N THR A 269 -3.08 -33.59 15.25
CA THR A 269 -2.82 -32.49 16.19
C THR A 269 -1.38 -32.53 16.69
N PHE A 270 -0.69 -31.40 16.62
CA PHE A 270 0.61 -31.14 17.24
C PHE A 270 0.47 -30.00 18.25
N ASN A 271 1.19 -30.08 19.38
CA ASN A 271 1.14 -29.05 20.42
C ASN A 271 2.06 -27.86 20.10
N ASP A 272 3.21 -28.12 19.47
CA ASP A 272 4.20 -27.11 19.12
C ASP A 272 4.96 -27.51 17.84
N ILE A 273 5.95 -26.70 17.47
CA ILE A 273 6.75 -26.93 16.26
C ILE A 273 7.75 -28.08 16.44
N ASP A 274 8.18 -28.36 17.68
CA ASP A 274 9.16 -29.40 17.96
C ASP A 274 8.52 -30.79 17.75
N GLU A 275 7.26 -30.97 18.13
CA GLU A 275 6.49 -32.18 17.84
C GLU A 275 6.31 -32.41 16.32
N VAL A 276 6.18 -31.34 15.54
CA VAL A 276 6.12 -31.42 14.07
C VAL A 276 7.47 -31.88 13.52
N GLU A 277 8.57 -31.28 13.97
CA GLU A 277 9.91 -31.68 13.55
C GLU A 277 10.20 -33.14 13.90
N ASP A 278 9.82 -33.57 15.11
CA ASP A 278 9.94 -34.95 15.57
C ASP A 278 9.16 -35.93 14.68
N PHE A 279 7.92 -35.60 14.32
CA PHE A 279 7.11 -36.40 13.41
C PHE A 279 7.76 -36.52 12.02
N LEU A 280 8.43 -35.46 11.55
CA LEU A 280 9.02 -35.39 10.23
C LEU A 280 10.46 -35.93 10.14
N LYS A 281 11.09 -36.31 11.27
CA LYS A 281 12.45 -36.89 11.29
C LYS A 281 12.64 -38.10 10.38
N GLY A 282 11.61 -38.92 10.19
CA GLY A 282 11.65 -40.11 9.34
C GLY A 282 11.39 -39.84 7.85
N ALA A 283 10.92 -38.65 7.48
CA ALA A 283 10.55 -38.29 6.12
C ALA A 283 11.71 -37.53 5.44
N ALA A 284 12.82 -38.23 5.19
CA ALA A 284 14.02 -37.65 4.57
C ALA A 284 13.86 -37.44 3.07
N GLU A 285 13.11 -38.31 2.38
CA GLU A 285 12.88 -38.25 0.93
C GLU A 285 11.51 -37.63 0.59
N PRO A 286 11.38 -36.93 -0.56
CA PRO A 286 10.12 -36.32 -0.99
C PRO A 286 8.95 -37.30 -1.06
N GLU A 287 9.18 -38.51 -1.55
CA GLU A 287 8.18 -39.57 -1.69
C GLU A 287 7.57 -39.95 -0.34
N ASP A 288 8.39 -40.01 0.70
CA ASP A 288 7.94 -40.41 2.03
C ASP A 288 7.17 -39.28 2.70
N LEU A 289 7.60 -38.03 2.51
CA LEU A 289 6.86 -36.87 3.02
C LEU A 289 5.48 -36.74 2.36
N VAL A 290 5.40 -36.86 1.04
CA VAL A 290 4.14 -36.68 0.29
C VAL A 290 3.08 -37.72 0.70
N LYS A 291 3.48 -38.92 1.12
CA LYS A 291 2.57 -39.94 1.66
C LYS A 291 1.96 -39.56 3.01
N LEU A 292 2.67 -38.76 3.81
CA LEU A 292 2.18 -38.30 5.12
C LEU A 292 1.15 -37.17 5.00
N ILE A 293 1.16 -36.41 3.90
CA ILE A 293 0.30 -35.24 3.70
C ILE A 293 -1.13 -35.69 3.31
N VAL A 294 -2.07 -35.45 4.22
CA VAL A 294 -3.49 -35.77 4.04
C VAL A 294 -4.17 -34.73 3.16
N ARG A 295 -3.92 -33.44 3.44
CA ARG A 295 -4.50 -32.29 2.75
C ARG A 295 -3.47 -31.59 1.89
N LYS A 296 -3.28 -32.09 0.67
CA LYS A 296 -2.24 -31.63 -0.26
C LYS A 296 -2.41 -30.16 -0.66
N GLU A 297 -3.65 -29.67 -0.71
CA GLU A 297 -3.99 -28.28 -1.02
C GLU A 297 -3.47 -27.27 0.01
N MET A 298 -3.08 -27.73 1.20
CA MET A 298 -2.47 -26.89 2.23
C MET A 298 -0.98 -26.65 1.97
N ILE A 299 -0.33 -27.41 1.10
CA ILE A 299 1.10 -27.29 0.82
C ILE A 299 1.29 -26.68 -0.57
N LEU A 300 1.68 -25.40 -0.58
CA LEU A 300 1.87 -24.63 -1.81
C LEU A 300 3.32 -24.13 -1.88
N PHE A 301 4.05 -24.51 -2.93
CA PHE A 301 5.35 -23.93 -3.24
C PHE A 301 5.19 -22.67 -4.09
N ASP A 302 4.39 -22.82 -5.16
CA ASP A 302 3.97 -21.79 -6.08
C ASP A 302 2.68 -22.26 -6.77
N VAL A 303 1.62 -21.45 -6.72
CA VAL A 303 0.31 -21.81 -7.28
C VAL A 303 0.32 -21.87 -8.81
N GLU A 304 1.33 -21.29 -9.45
CA GLU A 304 1.49 -21.33 -10.91
C GLU A 304 2.28 -22.55 -11.38
N TRP A 305 2.88 -23.31 -10.45
CA TRP A 305 3.61 -24.51 -10.83
C TRP A 305 2.65 -25.63 -11.24
N GLU A 306 2.90 -26.18 -12.41
CA GLU A 306 2.23 -27.38 -12.89
C GLU A 306 2.81 -28.66 -12.23
N GLY A 307 2.09 -29.77 -12.41
CA GLY A 307 2.48 -31.07 -11.88
C GLY A 307 1.92 -31.36 -10.49
N ASP A 308 2.14 -32.59 -10.01
CA ASP A 308 1.70 -32.99 -8.69
C ASP A 308 2.64 -32.49 -7.57
N LEU A 309 2.20 -32.65 -6.32
CA LEU A 309 2.94 -32.16 -5.16
C LEU A 309 4.37 -32.75 -5.07
N LEU A 310 4.55 -34.01 -5.49
CA LEU A 310 5.86 -34.65 -5.48
C LEU A 310 6.81 -34.00 -6.48
N ALA A 311 6.34 -33.75 -7.70
CA ALA A 311 7.12 -33.07 -8.73
C ALA A 311 7.48 -31.64 -8.30
N GLN A 312 6.52 -30.90 -7.73
CA GLN A 312 6.76 -29.55 -7.23
C GLN A 312 7.76 -29.54 -6.07
N MET A 313 7.66 -30.49 -5.14
CA MET A 313 8.59 -30.62 -4.02
C MET A 313 10.02 -30.92 -4.49
N LYS A 314 10.19 -31.85 -5.43
CA LYS A 314 11.49 -32.13 -6.04
C LYS A 314 12.07 -30.91 -6.73
N ARG A 315 11.25 -30.16 -7.48
CA ARG A 315 11.64 -28.89 -8.11
C ARG A 315 12.08 -27.87 -7.07
N ALA A 316 11.33 -27.72 -5.97
CA ALA A 316 11.66 -26.78 -4.90
C ALA A 316 12.98 -27.14 -4.20
N MET A 317 13.19 -28.42 -3.88
CA MET A 317 14.43 -28.88 -3.23
C MET A 317 15.66 -28.80 -4.14
N ALA A 318 15.48 -28.91 -5.46
CA ALA A 318 16.55 -28.70 -6.44
C ALA A 318 16.92 -27.22 -6.63
N ASN A 319 16.06 -26.29 -6.19
CA ASN A 319 16.31 -24.86 -6.32
C ASN A 319 17.28 -24.37 -5.23
N THR A 320 18.53 -24.15 -5.61
CA THR A 320 19.59 -23.67 -4.70
C THR A 320 19.38 -22.25 -4.18
N ASP A 321 18.48 -21.48 -4.79
CA ASP A 321 18.15 -20.12 -4.34
C ASP A 321 17.15 -20.12 -3.17
N LEU A 322 16.43 -21.23 -2.95
CA LEU A 322 15.55 -21.45 -1.80
C LEU A 322 16.38 -21.97 -0.62
N ARG A 323 16.83 -21.07 0.24
CA ARG A 323 17.65 -21.43 1.40
C ARG A 323 16.81 -21.86 2.59
N VAL A 324 16.65 -23.17 2.74
CA VAL A 324 16.16 -23.80 3.97
C VAL A 324 17.33 -24.44 4.69
N ALA A 325 17.35 -24.43 6.04
CA ALA A 325 18.46 -24.90 6.86
C ALA A 325 18.87 -26.38 6.64
N SER A 326 18.11 -27.16 5.88
CA SER A 326 18.42 -28.53 5.47
C SER A 326 17.74 -28.87 4.14
N PRO A 327 18.25 -28.38 2.99
CA PRO A 327 17.55 -28.51 1.70
C PRO A 327 17.52 -29.96 1.19
N THR A 328 18.36 -30.83 1.75
CA THR A 328 18.45 -32.25 1.39
C THR A 328 17.51 -33.15 2.18
N HIS A 329 16.91 -32.67 3.28
CA HIS A 329 15.96 -33.45 4.07
C HIS A 329 14.55 -32.92 3.86
N ALA A 330 13.71 -33.70 3.19
CA ALA A 330 12.34 -33.37 2.80
C ALA A 330 11.49 -32.76 3.94
N GLY A 331 11.40 -33.45 5.08
CA GLY A 331 10.64 -32.98 6.25
C GLY A 331 11.07 -31.59 6.76
N ARG A 332 12.37 -31.40 7.02
CA ARG A 332 12.93 -30.11 7.45
C ARG A 332 12.79 -29.03 6.39
N PHE A 333 12.96 -29.40 5.11
CA PHE A 333 12.75 -28.48 3.99
C PHE A 333 11.32 -27.93 4.00
N LEU A 334 10.33 -28.82 4.09
CA LEU A 334 8.92 -28.42 4.15
C LEU A 334 8.64 -27.51 5.35
N THR A 335 9.07 -27.91 6.56
CA THR A 335 8.86 -27.08 7.76
C THR A 335 9.42 -25.68 7.58
N GLY A 336 10.64 -25.54 7.05
CA GLY A 336 11.25 -24.23 6.81
C GLY A 336 10.51 -23.38 5.77
N ILE A 337 10.03 -23.99 4.67
CA ILE A 337 9.23 -23.28 3.66
C ILE A 337 7.91 -22.79 4.26
N ILE A 338 7.18 -23.67 4.95
CA ILE A 338 5.90 -23.31 5.56
C ILE A 338 6.10 -22.25 6.64
N PHE A 339 7.11 -22.39 7.48
CA PHE A 339 7.47 -21.39 8.49
C PHE A 339 7.73 -20.02 7.85
N GLY A 340 8.48 -19.97 6.75
CA GLY A 340 8.73 -18.73 6.01
C GLY A 340 7.45 -18.10 5.44
N ARG A 341 6.57 -18.90 4.83
CA ARG A 341 5.30 -18.42 4.24
C ARG A 341 4.29 -17.97 5.30
N MET A 342 4.12 -18.73 6.37
CA MET A 342 3.32 -18.32 7.52
C MET A 342 3.92 -17.08 8.20
N GLY A 343 5.25 -16.98 8.23
CA GLY A 343 5.96 -15.80 8.68
C GLY A 343 5.59 -14.53 7.91
N GLN A 344 5.58 -14.61 6.58
CA GLN A 344 5.16 -13.49 5.72
C GLN A 344 3.69 -13.10 5.96
N ALA A 345 2.79 -14.09 6.09
CA ALA A 345 1.37 -13.86 6.35
C ALA A 345 1.12 -13.24 7.74
N THR A 346 1.84 -13.71 8.77
CA THR A 346 1.72 -13.19 10.14
C THR A 346 2.26 -11.77 10.24
N ASP A 347 3.41 -11.51 9.60
CA ASP A 347 4.05 -10.19 9.57
C ASP A 347 3.14 -9.13 8.92
N ILE A 348 2.55 -9.43 7.75
CA ILE A 348 1.63 -8.48 7.11
C ILE A 348 0.37 -8.26 7.94
N LEU A 349 -0.21 -9.32 8.54
CA LEU A 349 -1.36 -9.18 9.43
C LEU A 349 -1.05 -8.25 10.60
N GLN A 350 0.10 -8.46 11.24
CA GLN A 350 0.45 -7.64 12.39
C GLN A 350 0.67 -6.18 12.01
N ARG A 351 1.43 -5.91 10.94
CA ARG A 351 1.63 -4.53 10.45
C ARG A 351 0.31 -3.87 10.05
N SER A 352 -0.58 -4.63 9.44
CA SER A 352 -1.93 -4.17 9.11
C SER A 352 -2.68 -3.74 10.37
N ARG A 353 -2.57 -4.47 11.49
CA ARG A 353 -3.13 -4.05 12.78
C ARG A 353 -2.43 -2.81 13.33
N ASP A 354 -1.10 -2.81 13.35
CA ASP A 354 -0.31 -1.74 13.94
C ASP A 354 -0.58 -0.38 13.28
N PHE A 355 -0.79 -0.35 11.96
CA PHE A 355 -1.08 0.88 11.21
C PHE A 355 -2.58 1.15 11.01
N GLY A 356 -3.47 0.26 11.42
CA GLY A 356 -4.88 0.31 11.01
C GLY A 356 -5.02 0.33 9.48
N SER A 357 -4.29 -0.55 8.80
CA SER A 357 -4.17 -0.61 7.34
C SER A 357 -4.63 -1.96 6.78
N ILE A 358 -4.91 -1.98 5.48
CA ILE A 358 -5.34 -3.16 4.73
C ILE A 358 -4.11 -3.93 4.22
N PRO A 359 -4.05 -5.26 4.34
CA PRO A 359 -2.97 -6.03 3.74
C PRO A 359 -3.06 -6.01 2.21
N LEU A 360 -1.95 -5.67 1.56
CA LEU A 360 -1.81 -5.60 0.11
C LEU A 360 -0.79 -6.66 -0.36
N LEU A 361 -1.26 -7.62 -1.15
CA LEU A 361 -0.52 -8.82 -1.57
C LEU A 361 -0.70 -8.98 -3.08
N ASP A 362 0.38 -8.95 -3.87
CA ASP A 362 0.32 -9.17 -5.33
C ASP A 362 0.69 -10.61 -5.72
N ALA A 363 1.47 -11.31 -4.89
CA ALA A 363 1.86 -12.70 -5.11
C ALA A 363 0.70 -13.69 -4.80
N PRO A 364 0.21 -14.46 -5.79
CA PRO A 364 -0.94 -15.36 -5.62
C PRO A 364 -0.73 -16.46 -4.55
N THR A 365 0.50 -16.99 -4.46
CA THR A 365 0.86 -17.98 -3.43
C THR A 365 0.80 -17.37 -2.02
N SER A 366 1.31 -16.15 -1.86
CA SER A 366 1.31 -15.45 -0.57
C SER A 366 -0.10 -15.10 -0.13
N TRP A 367 -0.99 -14.77 -1.07
CA TRP A 367 -2.42 -14.60 -0.79
C TRP A 367 -3.08 -15.86 -0.21
N ARG A 368 -2.74 -17.05 -0.73
CA ARG A 368 -3.26 -18.32 -0.19
C ARG A 368 -2.80 -18.54 1.26
N TYR A 369 -1.52 -18.34 1.54
CA TYR A 369 -1.01 -18.45 2.92
C TYR A 369 -1.58 -17.40 3.86
N PHE A 370 -1.83 -16.20 3.37
CA PHE A 370 -2.53 -15.17 4.12
C PHE A 370 -3.93 -15.63 4.54
N ASN A 371 -4.71 -16.22 3.63
CA ASN A 371 -6.03 -16.77 3.96
C ASN A 371 -5.95 -17.95 4.95
N PHE A 372 -4.92 -18.80 4.85
CA PHE A 372 -4.70 -19.84 5.86
C PHE A 372 -4.38 -19.25 7.24
N ALA A 373 -3.51 -18.24 7.31
CA ALA A 373 -3.20 -17.55 8.56
C ALA A 373 -4.45 -16.88 9.19
N LEU A 374 -5.29 -16.24 8.38
CA LEU A 374 -6.58 -15.70 8.83
C LEU A 374 -7.46 -16.77 9.47
N ALA A 375 -7.59 -17.94 8.83
CA ALA A 375 -8.38 -19.05 9.36
C ALA A 375 -7.78 -19.61 10.68
N HIS A 376 -6.46 -19.63 10.82
CA HIS A 376 -5.77 -20.17 11.99
C HIS A 376 -5.76 -19.23 13.20
N GLN A 377 -5.83 -17.92 13.00
CA GLN A 377 -5.83 -16.93 14.07
C GLN A 377 -7.20 -16.77 14.75
N SER A 378 -8.23 -17.54 14.34
CA SER A 378 -9.56 -17.64 14.95
C SER A 378 -10.06 -16.33 15.57
N THR A 379 -9.89 -15.23 14.84
CA THR A 379 -10.26 -13.90 15.29
C THR A 379 -11.53 -13.56 14.54
N ASP A 380 -12.67 -13.91 15.15
CA ASP A 380 -14.01 -13.48 14.68
C ASP A 380 -14.09 -11.95 14.48
N ASN A 381 -13.17 -11.21 15.09
CA ASN A 381 -12.95 -9.78 14.93
C ASN A 381 -11.66 -9.48 14.16
N LEU A 382 -11.56 -9.88 12.89
CA LEU A 382 -10.72 -9.09 11.98
C LEU A 382 -11.31 -7.68 11.98
N ALA A 383 -10.66 -6.77 12.71
CA ALA A 383 -10.95 -5.33 12.74
C ALA A 383 -10.60 -4.64 11.41
N TYR A 384 -10.59 -5.38 10.31
CA TYR A 384 -10.52 -4.83 8.97
C TYR A 384 -11.95 -4.69 8.48
N ASP A 385 -12.27 -3.54 7.91
CA ASP A 385 -13.49 -3.45 7.13
C ASP A 385 -13.37 -4.47 5.98
N ARG A 386 -14.24 -5.49 6.00
CA ARG A 386 -14.23 -6.56 4.99
C ARG A 386 -14.39 -5.97 3.59
N LYS A 387 -15.15 -4.89 3.46
CA LYS A 387 -15.29 -4.15 2.21
C LYS A 387 -13.92 -3.75 1.65
N GLU A 388 -13.02 -3.28 2.51
CA GLU A 388 -11.76 -2.66 2.11
C GLU A 388 -10.73 -3.69 1.66
N LEU A 389 -10.69 -4.84 2.35
CA LEU A 389 -9.92 -6.00 1.89
C LEU A 389 -10.43 -6.51 0.54
N HIS A 390 -11.76 -6.62 0.39
CA HIS A 390 -12.39 -7.03 -0.85
C HIS A 390 -12.06 -6.03 -1.98
N MET A 391 -12.10 -4.73 -1.73
CA MET A 391 -11.80 -3.69 -2.72
C MET A 391 -10.37 -3.77 -3.24
N VAL A 392 -9.39 -3.80 -2.35
CA VAL A 392 -7.97 -3.84 -2.74
C VAL A 392 -7.69 -5.09 -3.57
N HIS A 393 -8.13 -6.25 -3.10
CA HIS A 393 -7.89 -7.51 -3.81
C HIS A 393 -8.69 -7.60 -5.12
N GLY A 394 -9.91 -7.05 -5.16
CA GLY A 394 -10.73 -6.96 -6.36
C GLY A 394 -10.07 -6.11 -7.45
N LEU A 395 -9.49 -4.97 -7.07
CA LEU A 395 -8.77 -4.08 -7.99
C LEU A 395 -7.50 -4.74 -8.54
N GLN A 396 -6.70 -5.39 -7.70
CA GLN A 396 -5.51 -6.13 -8.15
C GLN A 396 -5.89 -7.23 -9.14
N ARG A 397 -6.95 -7.99 -8.83
CA ARG A 397 -7.45 -9.04 -9.72
C ARG A 397 -7.98 -8.49 -11.04
N ALA A 398 -8.80 -7.44 -11.01
CA ALA A 398 -9.32 -6.80 -12.21
C ALA A 398 -8.18 -6.29 -13.11
N ALA A 399 -7.16 -5.68 -12.49
CA ALA A 399 -5.94 -5.22 -13.16
C ALA A 399 -5.08 -6.34 -13.76
N ALA A 400 -5.26 -7.60 -13.35
CA ALA A 400 -4.56 -8.76 -13.90
C ALA A 400 -5.42 -9.58 -14.87
N THR A 401 -6.68 -9.20 -15.09
CA THR A 401 -7.66 -9.98 -15.89
C THR A 401 -8.45 -9.09 -16.85
N ASP A 402 -9.70 -8.78 -16.54
CA ASP A 402 -10.64 -8.19 -17.51
C ASP A 402 -10.49 -6.67 -17.68
N ALA A 403 -9.62 -6.04 -16.88
CA ALA A 403 -9.35 -4.60 -16.93
C ALA A 403 -7.86 -4.30 -16.74
N GLU A 404 -6.99 -4.94 -17.53
CA GLU A 404 -5.52 -4.80 -17.46
C GLU A 404 -5.02 -3.35 -17.47
N TRP A 405 -5.74 -2.45 -18.14
CA TRP A 405 -5.40 -1.02 -18.16
C TRP A 405 -5.44 -0.38 -16.76
N LEU A 406 -6.29 -0.86 -15.83
CA LEU A 406 -6.29 -0.42 -14.42
C LEU A 406 -4.96 -0.72 -13.74
N GLY A 407 -4.29 -1.79 -14.20
CA GLY A 407 -2.97 -2.18 -13.75
C GLY A 407 -1.83 -1.30 -14.26
N ASN A 408 -2.10 -0.45 -15.25
CA ASN A 408 -1.11 0.30 -15.99
C ASN A 408 -1.37 1.82 -15.95
N ILE A 409 -2.13 2.29 -14.97
CA ILE A 409 -2.35 3.73 -14.75
C ILE A 409 -1.02 4.39 -14.38
N PRO A 410 -0.57 5.41 -15.13
CA PRO A 410 0.70 6.07 -14.85
C PRO A 410 0.72 6.74 -13.48
N PRO A 411 1.85 6.74 -12.75
CA PRO A 411 2.01 7.49 -11.50
C PRO A 411 1.58 8.95 -11.58
N SER A 412 1.96 9.65 -12.66
CA SER A 412 1.59 11.05 -12.90
C SER A 412 0.08 11.26 -12.99
N ALA A 413 -0.67 10.30 -13.51
CA ALA A 413 -2.13 10.35 -13.60
C ALA A 413 -2.78 10.21 -12.20
N LEU A 414 -2.27 9.31 -11.35
CA LEU A 414 -2.73 9.18 -9.96
C LEU A 414 -2.49 10.48 -9.17
N ILE A 415 -1.30 11.08 -9.35
CA ILE A 415 -0.95 12.36 -8.73
C ILE A 415 -1.90 13.47 -9.21
N GLU A 416 -2.21 13.51 -10.51
CA GLU A 416 -3.16 14.47 -11.08
C GLU A 416 -4.57 14.29 -10.50
N MET A 417 -5.08 13.05 -10.46
CA MET A 417 -6.40 12.74 -9.88
C MET A 417 -6.48 13.17 -8.42
N ARG A 418 -5.44 12.91 -7.63
CA ARG A 418 -5.35 13.34 -6.22
C ARG A 418 -5.37 14.86 -6.09
N LYS A 419 -4.57 15.58 -6.88
CA LYS A 419 -4.53 17.05 -6.89
C LYS A 419 -5.85 17.69 -7.29
N GLN A 420 -6.63 17.01 -8.14
CA GLN A 420 -7.96 17.47 -8.55
C GLN A 420 -9.08 17.07 -7.56
N GLY A 421 -8.76 16.35 -6.48
CA GLY A 421 -9.75 15.90 -5.49
C GLY A 421 -10.68 14.81 -6.04
N ALA A 422 -10.23 14.04 -7.03
CA ALA A 422 -11.05 13.03 -7.73
C ALA A 422 -11.24 11.72 -6.93
N MET A 423 -10.38 11.48 -5.94
CA MET A 423 -10.29 10.20 -5.22
C MET A 423 -11.60 9.78 -4.53
N PRO A 424 -12.33 10.65 -3.80
CA PRO A 424 -13.56 10.24 -3.13
C PRO A 424 -14.64 9.74 -4.11
N GLU A 425 -14.82 10.42 -5.25
CA GLU A 425 -15.81 10.03 -6.27
C GLU A 425 -15.41 8.73 -6.97
N ILE A 426 -14.12 8.58 -7.32
CA ILE A 426 -13.60 7.33 -7.90
C ILE A 426 -13.81 6.17 -6.91
N ARG A 427 -13.50 6.38 -5.63
CA ARG A 427 -13.67 5.38 -4.57
C ARG A 427 -15.13 4.96 -4.41
N GLU A 428 -16.05 5.92 -4.39
CA GLU A 428 -17.49 5.65 -4.29
C GLU A 428 -17.97 4.83 -5.50
N MET A 429 -17.56 5.24 -6.72
CA MET A 429 -17.88 4.52 -7.95
C MET A 429 -17.36 3.08 -7.91
N LEU A 430 -16.08 2.88 -7.58
CA LEU A 430 -15.45 1.56 -7.57
C LEU A 430 -16.08 0.62 -6.53
N SER A 431 -16.48 1.16 -5.37
CA SER A 431 -16.93 0.35 -4.22
C SER A 431 -18.43 0.06 -4.16
N LYS A 432 -19.20 0.56 -5.14
CA LYS A 432 -20.65 0.30 -5.25
C LYS A 432 -20.94 -1.21 -5.24
N GLY A 433 -21.78 -1.66 -4.30
CA GLY A 433 -22.24 -3.06 -4.20
C GLY A 433 -21.25 -4.04 -3.56
N ILE A 434 -20.07 -3.59 -3.13
CA ILE A 434 -19.01 -4.48 -2.63
C ILE A 434 -19.25 -4.90 -1.17
N SER A 435 -19.83 -4.03 -0.36
CA SER A 435 -20.19 -4.36 1.03
C SER A 435 -21.14 -5.54 1.10
N GLU A 436 -22.14 -5.59 0.22
CA GLU A 436 -23.12 -6.68 0.14
C GLU A 436 -22.45 -8.00 -0.24
N ILE A 437 -21.49 -7.97 -1.16
CA ILE A 437 -20.72 -9.16 -1.55
C ILE A 437 -19.86 -9.65 -0.39
N ALA A 438 -19.14 -8.74 0.28
CA ALA A 438 -18.25 -9.07 1.40
C ALA A 438 -19.00 -9.65 2.60
N VAL A 439 -20.23 -9.18 2.86
CA VAL A 439 -21.10 -9.73 3.91
C VAL A 439 -21.66 -11.09 3.50
N ALA A 440 -22.13 -11.25 2.26
CA ALA A 440 -22.77 -12.47 1.79
C ALA A 440 -21.78 -13.63 1.58
N ASN A 441 -20.55 -13.33 1.15
CA ASN A 441 -19.49 -14.32 0.95
C ASN A 441 -18.11 -13.69 1.21
N PRO A 442 -17.60 -13.76 2.47
CA PRO A 442 -16.31 -13.18 2.87
C PRO A 442 -15.10 -13.74 2.12
N ASP A 443 -15.19 -14.94 1.54
CA ASP A 443 -14.12 -15.53 0.72
C ASP A 443 -14.32 -15.26 -0.78
N GLY A 444 -15.38 -14.52 -1.13
CA GLY A 444 -15.89 -14.32 -2.48
C GLY A 444 -15.14 -13.30 -3.33
N PHE A 445 -13.82 -13.16 -3.18
CA PHE A 445 -13.00 -12.12 -3.85
C PHE A 445 -13.12 -12.08 -5.38
N TYR A 446 -13.40 -13.22 -6.02
CA TYR A 446 -13.65 -13.30 -7.47
C TYR A 446 -14.85 -12.44 -7.88
N ARG A 447 -15.96 -12.52 -7.13
CA ARG A 447 -17.17 -11.75 -7.40
C ARG A 447 -16.96 -10.26 -7.18
N THR A 448 -16.08 -9.90 -6.25
CA THR A 448 -15.69 -8.50 -6.04
C THR A 448 -14.97 -7.95 -7.26
N ALA A 449 -14.02 -8.70 -7.84
CA ALA A 449 -13.34 -8.25 -9.06
C ALA A 449 -14.34 -8.01 -10.21
N ASP A 450 -15.25 -8.96 -10.44
CA ASP A 450 -16.30 -8.83 -11.47
C ASP A 450 -17.17 -7.58 -11.24
N GLN A 451 -17.55 -7.32 -9.98
CA GLN A 451 -18.35 -6.14 -9.63
C GLN A 451 -17.58 -4.84 -9.80
N VAL A 452 -16.28 -4.79 -9.46
CA VAL A 452 -15.43 -3.62 -9.71
C VAL A 452 -15.33 -3.33 -11.21
N VAL A 453 -15.13 -4.36 -12.04
CA VAL A 453 -15.11 -4.22 -13.50
C VAL A 453 -16.46 -3.69 -14.02
N ALA A 454 -17.57 -4.24 -13.52
CA ALA A 454 -18.92 -3.78 -13.88
C ALA A 454 -19.15 -2.32 -13.50
N ASN A 455 -18.72 -1.89 -12.30
CA ASN A 455 -18.83 -0.51 -11.85
C ASN A 455 -18.08 0.46 -12.77
N VAL A 456 -16.85 0.10 -13.15
CA VAL A 456 -16.02 0.89 -14.08
C VAL A 456 -16.69 0.99 -15.45
N GLN A 457 -17.20 -0.13 -15.99
CA GLN A 457 -17.90 -0.15 -17.27
C GLN A 457 -19.17 0.72 -17.25
N GLU A 458 -20.00 0.59 -16.21
CA GLU A 458 -21.20 1.39 -16.02
C GLU A 458 -20.85 2.89 -15.98
N ALA A 459 -19.83 3.28 -15.22
CA ALA A 459 -19.38 4.67 -15.12
C ALA A 459 -18.86 5.21 -16.46
N PHE A 460 -18.10 4.40 -17.21
CA PHE A 460 -17.57 4.79 -18.51
C PHE A 460 -18.65 4.92 -19.57
N ASP A 461 -19.64 4.03 -19.57
CA ASP A 461 -20.77 4.11 -20.48
C ASP A 461 -21.66 5.31 -20.17
N LEU A 462 -21.92 5.59 -18.89
CA LEU A 462 -22.63 6.79 -18.47
C LEU A 462 -21.86 8.06 -18.87
N HIS A 463 -20.54 8.07 -18.70
CA HIS A 463 -19.68 9.17 -19.11
C HIS A 463 -19.72 9.40 -20.63
N LYS A 464 -19.60 8.33 -21.44
CA LYS A 464 -19.75 8.38 -22.90
C LYS A 464 -21.13 8.91 -23.30
N GLN A 465 -22.21 8.44 -22.66
CA GLN A 465 -23.56 8.91 -22.92
C GLN A 465 -23.71 10.40 -22.60
N ASN A 466 -23.14 10.87 -21.49
CA ASN A 466 -23.14 12.29 -21.11
C ASN A 466 -22.38 13.14 -22.15
N ILE A 467 -21.20 12.69 -22.60
CA ILE A 467 -20.45 13.35 -23.68
C ILE A 467 -21.26 13.36 -24.98
N GLU A 468 -21.87 12.24 -25.37
CA GLU A 468 -22.66 12.16 -26.59
C GLU A 468 -23.94 13.00 -26.50
N ALA A 469 -24.57 13.10 -25.32
CA ALA A 469 -25.69 14.00 -25.10
C ALA A 469 -25.27 15.47 -25.25
N LEU A 470 -24.11 15.85 -24.69
CA LEU A 470 -23.53 17.19 -24.87
C LEU A 470 -23.17 17.46 -26.35
N LYS A 471 -22.63 16.48 -27.08
CA LYS A 471 -22.38 16.58 -28.52
C LYS A 471 -23.67 16.63 -29.34
N LYS A 472 -24.71 15.87 -28.97
CA LYS A 472 -26.01 15.81 -29.68
C LYS A 472 -26.86 17.05 -29.44
N LYS A 473 -26.57 17.85 -28.41
CA LYS A 473 -27.07 19.24 -28.30
C LYS A 473 -26.60 20.14 -29.46
N ARG A 474 -25.97 19.62 -30.53
CA ARG A 474 -25.81 20.25 -31.86
C ARG A 474 -27.07 21.00 -32.29
N TRP A 475 -26.95 22.31 -32.48
CA TRP A 475 -28.06 23.17 -32.91
C TRP A 475 -28.04 23.38 -34.42
N LYS A 476 -29.20 23.22 -35.06
CA LYS A 476 -29.45 23.66 -36.44
C LYS A 476 -30.03 25.07 -36.42
N PHE A 477 -29.45 25.99 -37.18
CA PHE A 477 -30.06 27.29 -37.44
C PHE A 477 -30.26 27.41 -38.96
N LEU A 478 -31.50 27.65 -39.40
CA LEU A 478 -31.88 27.68 -40.82
C LEU A 478 -31.38 26.46 -41.62
N GLY A 479 -31.49 25.25 -41.06
CA GLY A 479 -31.10 24.00 -41.74
C GLY A 479 -29.59 23.73 -41.79
N HIS A 480 -28.75 24.65 -41.32
CA HIS A 480 -27.30 24.50 -41.26
C HIS A 480 -26.81 24.18 -39.84
N ASP A 481 -25.86 23.26 -39.74
CA ASP A 481 -25.19 22.89 -38.48
C ASP A 481 -24.18 23.97 -38.10
N ILE A 482 -24.46 24.73 -37.04
CA ILE A 482 -23.54 25.73 -36.49
C ILE A 482 -22.68 25.12 -35.37
N GLY A 483 -23.07 23.96 -34.81
CA GLY A 483 -22.37 23.28 -33.72
C GLY A 483 -21.15 22.47 -34.16
N GLY A 484 -21.09 22.05 -35.43
CA GLY A 484 -20.00 21.24 -35.98
C GLY A 484 -18.62 21.93 -36.03
N TRP A 485 -18.56 23.27 -35.91
CA TRP A 485 -17.31 24.03 -36.10
C TRP A 485 -16.46 24.19 -34.84
N LEU A 486 -16.91 23.70 -33.67
CA LEU A 486 -16.32 24.05 -32.38
C LEU A 486 -15.91 22.87 -31.49
N VAL A 487 -16.04 21.62 -31.96
CA VAL A 487 -15.70 20.41 -31.19
C VAL A 487 -14.38 19.75 -31.61
N THR A 488 -13.71 20.22 -32.67
CA THR A 488 -12.34 19.79 -33.00
C THR A 488 -11.33 20.57 -32.16
N GLY A 489 -11.15 20.14 -30.92
CA GLY A 489 -9.97 20.47 -30.11
C GLY A 489 -8.76 19.68 -30.59
N SER A 490 -8.30 19.98 -31.80
CA SER A 490 -6.93 19.75 -32.25
C SER A 490 -6.34 21.13 -32.53
N LEU A 491 -5.12 21.36 -32.03
CA LEU A 491 -4.38 22.62 -32.12
C LEU A 491 -4.43 23.25 -33.53
N GLU A 492 -4.43 24.59 -33.56
CA GLU A 492 -3.84 25.43 -34.61
C GLU A 492 -3.91 24.89 -36.06
N ILE A 493 -4.99 25.14 -36.80
CA ILE A 493 -5.06 25.37 -38.27
C ILE A 493 -6.54 25.57 -38.57
N GLY A 494 -6.96 26.82 -38.77
CA GLY A 494 -8.36 27.13 -39.07
C GLY A 494 -8.63 28.62 -39.23
N ALA A 495 -7.82 29.46 -38.58
CA ALA A 495 -7.81 30.90 -38.80
C ALA A 495 -7.23 31.34 -40.17
N ALA A 496 -6.70 30.40 -40.97
CA ALA A 496 -6.04 30.68 -42.25
C ALA A 496 -6.84 30.29 -43.51
N VAL A 497 -8.03 29.69 -43.40
CA VAL A 497 -8.72 29.12 -44.60
C VAL A 497 -9.92 29.93 -45.09
N LEU A 498 -10.51 30.85 -44.32
CA LEU A 498 -11.67 31.62 -44.82
C LEU A 498 -11.54 33.11 -44.49
N GLY A 499 -10.53 33.75 -45.07
CA GLY A 499 -10.64 35.16 -45.38
C GLY A 499 -11.73 35.36 -46.44
N THR A 500 -12.94 35.77 -46.05
CA THR A 500 -13.84 36.57 -46.90
C THR A 500 -15.02 37.16 -46.11
N PRO A 501 -15.35 38.45 -46.33
CA PRO A 501 -16.46 39.14 -45.69
C PRO A 501 -17.76 38.91 -46.47
N ALA A 502 -18.58 37.94 -46.06
CA ALA A 502 -19.87 37.74 -46.72
C ALA A 502 -20.92 37.12 -45.78
N ILE A 503 -21.31 37.85 -44.73
CA ILE A 503 -22.67 37.77 -44.19
C ILE A 503 -23.15 39.20 -43.95
N GLY A 504 -23.41 39.89 -45.06
CA GLY A 504 -24.31 41.03 -45.10
C GLY A 504 -25.70 40.55 -45.50
N LEU A 505 -26.70 41.02 -44.76
CA LEU A 505 -28.14 41.04 -45.08
C LEU A 505 -28.89 39.68 -45.14
N GLY A 506 -29.79 39.50 -44.17
CA GLY A 506 -30.78 38.43 -44.16
C GLY A 506 -31.61 38.42 -42.87
N ALA A 507 -32.21 39.55 -42.50
CA ALA A 507 -33.29 39.59 -41.52
C ALA A 507 -34.63 39.31 -42.21
N LEU A 508 -35.55 38.68 -41.47
CA LEU A 508 -36.95 38.30 -41.80
C LEU A 508 -37.13 36.96 -42.53
N VAL A 509 -37.57 35.93 -41.80
CA VAL A 509 -38.98 35.50 -41.66
C VAL A 509 -38.99 34.19 -40.84
N ALA A 510 -39.52 34.26 -39.63
CA ALA A 510 -40.21 33.16 -38.92
C ALA A 510 -40.61 33.67 -37.52
N GLN A 511 -41.63 34.52 -37.48
CA GLN A 511 -42.54 34.54 -36.32
C GLN A 511 -43.39 33.26 -36.44
N ASN A 512 -43.59 32.56 -35.31
CA ASN A 512 -44.45 31.38 -35.14
C ASN A 512 -43.81 29.99 -35.29
N ALA A 513 -42.68 29.77 -34.62
CA ALA A 513 -42.43 28.47 -34.00
C ALA A 513 -42.15 28.70 -32.51
N PHE A 514 -43.04 28.17 -31.66
CA PHE A 514 -42.78 27.99 -30.24
C PHE A 514 -41.47 27.19 -30.10
N ASP A 515 -40.57 27.69 -29.24
CA ASP A 515 -39.29 27.08 -28.83
C ASP A 515 -38.01 27.32 -29.67
N LEU A 516 -37.94 28.38 -30.47
CA LEU A 516 -36.64 28.84 -31.02
C LEU A 516 -35.89 29.74 -30.01
N PRO A 517 -34.62 29.43 -29.66
CA PRO A 517 -33.80 30.29 -28.81
C PRO A 517 -33.64 31.68 -29.45
N LYS A 518 -33.70 32.74 -28.65
CA LYS A 518 -33.38 34.08 -29.15
C LYS A 518 -31.92 34.06 -29.60
N LEU A 519 -31.59 34.57 -30.80
CA LEU A 519 -30.22 34.60 -31.34
C LEU A 519 -29.18 35.15 -30.34
N LYS A 520 -29.59 36.10 -29.48
CA LYS A 520 -28.76 36.69 -28.44
C LYS A 520 -28.32 35.73 -27.32
N ASP A 521 -29.02 34.61 -27.15
CA ASP A 521 -28.74 33.61 -26.10
C ASP A 521 -27.77 32.51 -26.59
N LEU A 522 -27.49 32.44 -27.90
CA LEU A 522 -26.59 31.45 -28.52
C LEU A 522 -25.14 31.54 -28.00
N PRO A 523 -24.50 32.72 -27.84
CA PRO A 523 -23.15 32.80 -27.31
C PRO A 523 -23.04 32.30 -25.86
N LYS A 524 -24.06 32.60 -25.03
CA LYS A 524 -24.13 32.17 -23.63
C LYS A 524 -24.27 30.65 -23.54
N ARG A 525 -25.21 30.06 -24.28
CA ARG A 525 -25.43 28.60 -24.32
C ARG A 525 -24.25 27.82 -24.91
N ASN A 526 -23.54 28.40 -25.87
CA ASN A 526 -22.32 27.81 -26.42
C ASN A 526 -21.20 27.79 -25.36
N ARG A 527 -21.01 28.90 -24.64
CA ARG A 527 -20.08 28.94 -23.49
C ARG A 527 -20.46 27.90 -22.45
N GLU A 528 -21.74 27.80 -22.09
CA GLU A 528 -22.24 26.79 -21.14
C GLU A 528 -21.97 25.35 -21.61
N THR A 529 -22.18 25.04 -22.89
CA THR A 529 -21.94 23.70 -23.45
C THR A 529 -20.45 23.36 -23.49
N LYS A 530 -19.60 24.32 -23.89
CA LYS A 530 -18.14 24.17 -23.86
C LYS A 530 -17.63 23.98 -22.43
N SER A 531 -18.10 24.81 -21.50
CA SER A 531 -17.78 24.67 -20.07
C SER A 531 -18.24 23.34 -19.50
N ALA A 532 -19.41 22.83 -19.89
CA ALA A 532 -19.90 21.52 -19.47
C ALA A 532 -19.08 20.36 -20.06
N LEU A 533 -18.62 20.48 -21.31
CA LEU A 533 -17.73 19.48 -21.93
C LEU A 533 -16.33 19.50 -21.31
N ASP A 534 -15.79 20.70 -21.06
CA ASP A 534 -14.51 20.87 -20.38
C ASP A 534 -14.59 20.38 -18.93
N TYR A 535 -15.70 20.60 -18.24
CA TYR A 535 -15.98 20.03 -16.92
C TYR A 535 -16.09 18.51 -16.97
N ALA A 536 -16.83 17.94 -17.94
CA ALA A 536 -16.93 16.50 -18.10
C ALA A 536 -15.54 15.86 -18.31
N LYS A 537 -14.70 16.43 -19.18
CA LYS A 537 -13.33 15.94 -19.40
C LYS A 537 -12.43 15.99 -18.16
N ARG A 538 -12.65 16.99 -17.29
CA ARG A 538 -11.90 17.18 -16.04
C ARG A 538 -12.58 16.54 -14.82
N SER A 539 -13.74 15.92 -15.01
CA SER A 539 -14.41 15.19 -13.93
C SER A 539 -13.57 14.00 -13.49
N PRO A 540 -13.74 13.48 -12.27
CA PRO A 540 -13.01 12.31 -11.79
C PRO A 540 -13.08 11.11 -12.75
N ILE A 541 -14.29 10.83 -13.26
CA ILE A 541 -14.48 9.79 -14.29
C ILE A 541 -13.85 10.18 -15.63
N GLY A 542 -13.85 11.47 -16.00
CA GLY A 542 -13.18 11.95 -17.22
C GLY A 542 -11.66 11.79 -17.19
N LEU A 543 -11.03 12.07 -16.05
CA LEU A 543 -9.59 11.84 -15.84
C LEU A 543 -9.26 10.35 -15.89
N LEU A 544 -10.07 9.52 -15.20
CA LEU A 544 -9.89 8.07 -15.24
C LEU A 544 -10.10 7.54 -16.67
N PHE A 545 -11.10 8.05 -17.39
CA PHE A 545 -11.41 7.69 -18.76
C PHE A 545 -10.29 8.06 -19.74
N SER A 546 -9.59 9.19 -19.55
CA SER A 546 -8.47 9.55 -20.42
C SER A 546 -7.27 8.60 -20.34
N HIS A 547 -7.20 7.81 -19.27
CA HIS A 547 -6.21 6.76 -19.07
C HIS A 547 -6.80 5.34 -19.20
N GLY A 548 -8.09 5.26 -19.58
CA GLY A 548 -8.85 4.03 -19.78
C GLY A 548 -8.58 3.34 -21.13
N PRO A 549 -9.29 2.22 -21.40
CA PRO A 549 -9.20 1.52 -22.66
C PRO A 549 -9.75 2.41 -23.78
N LYS A 550 -8.98 2.50 -24.88
CA LYS A 550 -9.31 3.32 -26.05
C LYS A 550 -10.37 2.66 -26.93
#